data_AF-A0A183S7V4-F1
#
_entry.id   AF-A0A183S7V4-F1
#
_cell.length_a   1.000
_cell.length_b   1.000
_cell.length_c   1.000
_cell.angle_alpha   90.00
_cell.angle_beta   90.00
_cell.angle_gamma   90.00
#
_symmetry.space_group_name_H-M   'P 1'
#
loop_
_entity.id
_entity.type
_entity.pdbx_description
1 polymer ?
#
loop_
_entity_poly.entity_id
_entity_poly.type
_entity_poly.pdbx_seq_one_letter_code
_entity_poly.pdbx_strand_id
1 'polypeptide(L)'
;MIFAARQLQEKCQEVRTHLYTTFVDLTKAFDTVNRDGLWKRRNSAVLNGSRIWKVLQEFGCPERFTHMVRQLHYGVMARVTDNGTVSEKFAVTNGVKQRCVLAPTLFSLMFSAMVMDAYRNEQPGIRIAYRTDRHLLNIRRIQAPTRVS
;
A
#
# COMPACT_ATOMS: atom_id res chain seq x y z
N MET A 1 9.38 5.01 7.79
CA MET A 1 9.56 6.29 7.07
C MET A 1 11.02 6.78 7.08
N ILE A 2 11.65 6.95 8.26
CA ILE A 2 13.03 7.46 8.37
C ILE A 2 14.03 6.69 7.48
N PHE A 3 13.97 5.36 7.49
CA PHE A 3 14.85 4.52 6.67
C PHE A 3 14.70 4.78 5.16
N ALA A 4 13.48 4.82 4.65
CA ALA A 4 13.21 5.04 3.22
C ALA A 4 13.61 6.45 2.77
N ALA A 5 13.32 7.47 3.60
CA ALA A 5 13.74 8.85 3.34
C ALA A 5 15.27 8.97 3.29
N ARG A 6 15.98 8.30 4.22
CA ARG A 6 17.44 8.25 4.22
C ARG A 6 18.01 7.57 2.97
N GLN A 7 17.44 6.44 2.55
CA GLN A 7 17.85 5.77 1.31
C GLN A 7 17.66 6.66 0.08
N LEU A 8 16.55 7.40 -0.01
CA LEU A 8 16.32 8.38 -1.08
C LEU A 8 17.36 9.49 -1.04
N GLN A 9 17.65 10.05 0.14
CA GLN A 9 18.67 11.09 0.32
C GLN A 9 20.06 10.61 -0.11
N GLU A 10 20.50 9.45 0.37
CA GLU A 10 21.80 8.85 0.00
C GLU A 10 21.88 8.63 -1.52
N LYS A 11 20.78 8.18 -2.14
CA LYS A 11 20.77 7.94 -3.59
C LYS A 11 20.78 9.22 -4.41
N CYS A 12 20.07 10.26 -3.99
CA CYS A 12 20.10 11.58 -4.61
C CYS A 12 21.51 12.20 -4.55
N GLN A 13 22.23 12.02 -3.44
CA GLN A 13 23.63 12.44 -3.31
C GLN A 13 24.54 11.66 -4.27
N GLU A 14 24.38 10.34 -4.37
CA GLU A 14 25.16 9.49 -5.27
C GLU A 14 25.01 9.90 -6.74
N VAL A 15 23.78 10.21 -7.17
CA VAL A 15 23.49 10.60 -8.57
C VAL A 15 23.53 12.12 -8.80
N ARG A 16 23.94 12.90 -7.79
CA ARG A 16 24.07 14.36 -7.83
C ARG A 16 22.81 15.08 -8.33
N THR A 17 21.65 14.70 -7.81
CA THR A 17 20.37 15.36 -8.12
C THR A 17 19.74 15.95 -6.86
N HIS A 18 18.98 17.03 -7.03
CA HIS A 18 18.27 17.65 -5.93
C HIS A 18 17.12 16.76 -5.46
N LEU A 19 16.96 16.65 -4.12
CA LEU A 19 15.84 15.95 -3.51
C LEU A 19 14.81 16.95 -3.01
N TYR A 20 13.58 16.84 -3.54
CA TYR A 20 12.40 17.52 -3.01
C TYR A 20 11.48 16.46 -2.40
N THR A 21 10.97 16.71 -1.19
CA THR A 21 10.11 15.75 -0.47
C THR A 21 8.81 16.42 -0.06
N THR A 22 7.70 15.70 -0.26
CA THR A 22 6.38 16.07 0.24
C THR A 22 5.84 14.92 1.09
N PHE A 23 5.33 15.23 2.27
CA PHE A 23 4.68 14.24 3.13
C PHE A 23 3.18 14.25 2.85
N VAL A 24 2.64 13.07 2.53
CA VAL A 24 1.22 12.86 2.30
C VAL A 24 0.70 11.92 3.39
N ASP A 25 -0.23 12.40 4.20
CA ASP A 25 -0.97 11.57 5.14
C ASP A 25 -2.32 11.18 4.55
N LEU A 26 -2.69 9.90 4.71
CA LEU A 26 -3.93 9.35 4.16
C LEU A 26 -4.97 9.24 5.26
N THR A 27 -5.97 10.12 5.22
CA THR A 27 -7.08 10.11 6.16
C THR A 27 -7.78 8.75 6.17
N LYS A 28 -7.76 8.07 7.32
CA LYS A 28 -8.43 6.77 7.54
C LYS A 28 -8.11 5.72 6.47
N ALA A 29 -6.82 5.59 6.11
CA ALA A 29 -6.34 4.76 5.01
C ALA A 29 -6.91 3.32 4.99
N PHE A 30 -7.04 2.68 6.15
CA PHE A 30 -7.60 1.33 6.25
C PHE A 30 -9.11 1.29 6.13
N ASP A 31 -9.84 2.34 6.51
CA ASP A 31 -11.30 2.39 6.46
C ASP A 31 -11.82 2.84 5.09
N THR A 32 -10.97 3.48 4.28
CA THR A 32 -11.31 4.00 2.94
C THR A 32 -11.05 3.01 1.80
N VAL A 33 -10.47 1.83 2.09
CA VAL A 33 -10.27 0.78 1.09
C VAL A 33 -11.62 0.28 0.58
N ASN A 34 -11.97 0.62 -0.66
CA ASN A 34 -13.25 0.22 -1.22
C ASN A 34 -13.29 -1.30 -1.49
N ARG A 35 -14.28 -2.01 -0.92
CA ARG A 35 -14.45 -3.47 -1.14
C ARG A 35 -15.16 -3.81 -2.45
N ASP A 36 -16.04 -2.91 -2.90
CA ASP A 36 -16.94 -3.12 -4.04
C ASP A 36 -16.55 -2.32 -5.30
N GLY A 37 -15.49 -1.49 -5.24
CA GLY A 37 -14.81 -0.96 -6.42
C GLY A 37 -15.55 0.16 -7.15
N LEU A 38 -16.02 1.18 -6.42
CA LEU A 38 -16.57 2.41 -7.00
C LEU A 38 -15.49 3.49 -7.23
N TRP A 39 -14.35 3.14 -7.81
CA TRP A 39 -13.44 4.15 -8.38
C TRP A 39 -13.71 4.28 -9.88
N LYS A 40 -14.66 5.15 -10.26
CA LYS A 40 -14.83 5.57 -11.65
C LYS A 40 -13.98 6.81 -11.89
N ARG A 41 -12.68 6.63 -12.17
CA ARG A 41 -11.86 7.70 -12.78
C ARG A 41 -11.73 7.40 -14.26
N ARG A 42 -12.33 8.26 -15.09
CA ARG A 42 -12.67 8.03 -16.51
C ARG A 42 -11.53 7.56 -17.45
N ASN A 43 -10.26 7.60 -17.05
CA ASN A 43 -9.12 7.32 -17.94
C ASN A 43 -8.10 6.28 -17.41
N SER A 44 -8.42 5.50 -16.37
CA SER A 44 -7.50 4.45 -15.87
C SER A 44 -8.02 3.04 -16.18
N ALA A 45 -7.31 2.32 -17.03
CA ALA A 45 -7.62 0.94 -17.37
C ALA A 45 -7.44 -0.03 -16.19
N VAL A 46 -6.59 0.31 -15.21
CA VAL A 46 -6.36 -0.51 -14.01
C VAL A 46 -7.36 -0.17 -12.90
N LEU A 47 -7.77 1.09 -12.80
CA LEU A 47 -8.63 1.56 -11.71
C LEU A 47 -10.14 1.56 -12.00
N ASN A 48 -10.56 1.42 -13.26
CA ASN A 48 -11.97 1.31 -13.62
C ASN A 48 -12.58 -0.02 -13.12
N GLY A 49 -13.04 0.00 -11.87
CA GLY A 49 -13.62 -1.16 -11.19
C GLY A 49 -12.59 -2.03 -10.46
N SER A 50 -11.53 -1.43 -9.88
CA SER A 50 -10.59 -2.14 -9.00
C SER A 50 -11.29 -2.70 -7.78
N ARG A 51 -11.66 -3.97 -7.91
CA ARG A 51 -11.88 -4.85 -6.77
C ARG A 51 -10.49 -5.10 -6.19
N ILE A 52 -10.30 -4.98 -4.88
CA ILE A 52 -9.07 -5.42 -4.23
C ILE A 52 -8.68 -6.86 -4.66
N TRP A 53 -9.69 -7.66 -4.99
CA TRP A 53 -9.57 -9.00 -5.58
C TRP A 53 -8.92 -9.04 -6.97
N LYS A 54 -9.22 -8.07 -7.85
CA LYS A 54 -8.60 -7.97 -9.18
C LYS A 54 -7.13 -7.57 -9.07
N VAL A 55 -6.82 -6.63 -8.18
CA VAL A 55 -5.42 -6.25 -7.90
C VAL A 55 -4.63 -7.47 -7.45
N LEU A 56 -5.17 -8.30 -6.54
CA LEU A 56 -4.50 -9.54 -6.14
C LEU A 56 -4.22 -10.48 -7.32
N GLN A 57 -5.16 -10.63 -8.25
CA GLN A 57 -4.97 -11.44 -9.45
C GLN A 57 -3.89 -10.86 -10.40
N GLU A 58 -3.86 -9.54 -10.60
CA GLU A 58 -2.82 -8.86 -11.40
C GLU A 58 -1.42 -9.03 -10.81
N PHE A 59 -1.32 -9.07 -9.48
CA PHE A 59 -0.07 -9.38 -8.77
C PHE A 59 0.26 -10.89 -8.75
N GLY A 60 -0.51 -11.73 -9.46
CA GLY A 60 -0.23 -13.15 -9.63
C GLY A 60 -0.72 -14.03 -8.49
N CYS A 61 -1.58 -13.53 -7.59
CA CYS A 61 -2.15 -14.37 -6.53
C CYS A 61 -3.10 -15.43 -7.12
N PRO A 62 -2.98 -16.71 -6.72
CA PRO A 62 -3.86 -17.77 -7.21
C PRO A 62 -5.33 -17.45 -6.95
N GLU A 63 -6.20 -17.82 -7.89
CA GLU A 63 -7.64 -17.53 -7.79
C GLU A 63 -8.26 -18.08 -6.50
N ARG A 64 -7.85 -19.28 -6.09
CA ARG A 64 -8.26 -19.90 -4.82
C ARG A 64 -7.90 -19.03 -3.61
N PHE A 65 -6.70 -18.43 -3.60
CA PHE A 65 -6.28 -17.52 -2.53
C PHE A 65 -7.13 -16.26 -2.52
N THR A 66 -7.31 -15.62 -3.68
CA THR A 66 -8.17 -14.45 -3.83
C THR A 66 -9.61 -14.72 -3.37
N HIS A 67 -10.14 -15.91 -3.64
CA HIS A 67 -11.46 -16.33 -3.17
C HIS A 67 -11.54 -16.45 -1.65
N MET A 68 -10.54 -17.08 -1.01
CA MET A 68 -10.47 -17.19 0.45
C MET A 68 -10.41 -15.81 1.11
N VAL A 69 -9.58 -14.90 0.61
CA VAL A 69 -9.52 -13.53 1.13
C VAL A 69 -10.86 -12.81 0.92
N ARG A 70 -11.50 -12.97 -0.25
CA ARG A 70 -12.82 -12.38 -0.50
C ARG A 70 -13.87 -12.85 0.51
N GLN A 71 -13.90 -14.14 0.85
CA GLN A 71 -14.84 -14.69 1.84
C GLN A 71 -14.64 -14.08 3.23
N LEU A 72 -13.41 -13.77 3.64
CA LEU A 72 -13.14 -13.11 4.92
C LEU A 72 -13.70 -11.69 5.02
N HIS A 73 -13.96 -11.04 3.88
CA HIS A 73 -14.38 -9.64 3.79
C HIS A 73 -15.81 -9.46 3.24
N TYR A 74 -16.43 -10.50 2.69
CA TYR A 74 -17.78 -10.48 2.14
C TYR A 74 -18.84 -10.65 3.22
N GLY A 75 -19.96 -9.90 3.11
CA GLY A 75 -21.10 -10.02 4.03
C GLY A 75 -20.79 -9.67 5.48
N VAL A 76 -19.68 -8.97 5.74
CA VAL A 76 -19.28 -8.59 7.10
C VAL A 76 -20.27 -7.56 7.64
N MET A 77 -20.93 -7.91 8.75
CA MET A 77 -21.77 -7.01 9.52
C MET A 77 -21.01 -6.54 10.75
N ALA A 78 -21.09 -5.25 11.07
CA ALA A 78 -20.53 -4.67 12.27
C ALA A 78 -21.63 -4.16 13.22
N ARG A 79 -21.25 -4.04 14.49
CA ARG A 79 -21.96 -3.29 15.51
C ARG A 79 -20.94 -2.41 16.22
N VAL A 80 -21.36 -1.24 16.67
CA VAL A 80 -20.57 -0.36 17.50
C VAL A 80 -21.11 -0.46 18.93
N THR A 81 -20.22 -0.60 19.90
CA THR A 81 -20.57 -0.50 21.32
C THR A 81 -19.96 0.79 21.84
N ASP A 82 -20.79 1.66 22.40
CA ASP A 82 -20.37 2.91 23.03
C ASP A 82 -21.11 3.07 24.36
N ASN A 83 -20.35 3.30 25.44
CA ASN A 83 -20.88 3.46 26.80
C ASN A 83 -21.95 2.42 27.21
N GLY A 84 -21.73 1.15 26.88
CA GLY A 84 -22.66 0.04 27.19
C GLY A 84 -23.86 -0.09 26.24
N THR A 85 -24.04 0.85 25.32
CA THR A 85 -25.09 0.82 24.29
C THR A 85 -24.55 0.16 23.02
N VAL A 86 -25.28 -0.81 22.46
CA VAL A 86 -24.90 -1.54 21.26
C VAL A 86 -25.77 -1.10 20.09
N SER A 87 -25.16 -0.71 18.97
CA SER A 87 -25.88 -0.35 17.75
C SER A 87 -26.57 -1.54 17.09
N GLU A 88 -27.53 -1.25 16.20
CA GLU A 88 -27.99 -2.24 15.24
C GLU A 88 -26.86 -2.75 14.34
N LYS A 89 -27.06 -3.92 13.73
CA LYS A 89 -26.09 -4.48 12.79
C LYS A 89 -26.15 -3.67 11.50
N PHE A 90 -25.00 -3.21 11.01
CA PHE A 90 -24.89 -2.58 9.70
C PHE A 90 -23.82 -3.26 8.84
N ALA A 91 -24.00 -3.23 7.53
CA ALA A 91 -23.07 -3.82 6.58
C ALA A 91 -21.77 -3.01 6.49
N VAL A 92 -20.63 -3.69 6.52
CA VAL A 92 -19.31 -3.07 6.32
C VAL A 92 -19.00 -3.06 4.82
N THR A 93 -19.26 -1.92 4.18
CA THR A 93 -19.09 -1.72 2.73
C THR A 93 -17.68 -1.27 2.35
N ASN A 94 -16.95 -0.66 3.29
CA ASN A 94 -15.61 -0.12 3.06
C ASN A 94 -14.61 -0.60 4.13
N GLY A 95 -13.35 -0.41 3.79
CA GLY A 95 -12.20 -0.64 4.63
C GLY A 95 -11.78 -2.10 4.73
N VAL A 96 -10.57 -2.34 5.21
CA VAL A 96 -10.16 -3.69 5.64
C VAL A 96 -10.51 -3.88 7.12
N LYS A 97 -10.76 -5.12 7.52
CA LYS A 97 -11.08 -5.43 8.92
C LYS A 97 -9.90 -5.03 9.81
N GLN A 98 -10.10 -4.10 10.74
CA GLN A 98 -9.06 -3.72 11.71
C GLN A 98 -8.60 -4.96 12.50
N ARG A 99 -7.30 -5.03 12.82
CA ARG A 99 -6.63 -6.20 13.44
C ARG A 99 -6.61 -7.47 12.57
N CYS A 100 -7.03 -7.41 11.30
CA CYS A 100 -6.77 -8.48 10.35
C CYS A 100 -5.28 -8.51 10.02
N VAL A 101 -4.64 -9.67 10.17
CA VAL A 101 -3.22 -9.86 9.83
C VAL A 101 -2.94 -9.54 8.36
N LEU A 102 -3.92 -9.74 7.48
CA LEU A 102 -3.81 -9.46 6.05
C LEU A 102 -4.07 -7.98 5.69
N ALA A 103 -4.67 -7.19 6.58
CA ALA A 103 -5.06 -5.80 6.28
C ALA A 103 -3.87 -4.93 5.81
N PRO A 104 -2.69 -4.95 6.48
CA PRO A 104 -1.54 -4.18 6.02
C PRO A 104 -1.06 -4.61 4.63
N THR A 105 -0.97 -5.92 4.38
CA THR A 105 -0.54 -6.46 3.08
C THR A 105 -1.51 -6.10 1.96
N LEU A 106 -2.82 -6.25 2.20
CA LEU A 106 -3.87 -5.90 1.25
C LEU A 106 -3.85 -4.40 0.92
N PHE A 107 -3.68 -3.56 1.94
CA PHE A 107 -3.51 -2.13 1.75
C PHE A 107 -2.26 -1.80 0.94
N SER A 108 -1.10 -2.40 1.25
CA SER A 108 0.14 -2.17 0.51
C SER A 108 0.03 -2.58 -0.96
N LEU A 109 -0.61 -3.71 -1.27
CA LEU A 109 -0.81 -4.17 -2.65
C LEU A 109 -1.73 -3.22 -3.43
N MET A 110 -2.85 -2.81 -2.83
CA MET A 110 -3.73 -1.80 -3.41
C MET A 110 -3.01 -0.48 -3.65
N PHE A 111 -2.30 0.03 -2.64
CA PHE A 111 -1.59 1.29 -2.72
C PHE A 111 -0.50 1.23 -3.80
N SER A 112 0.23 0.11 -3.89
CA SER A 112 1.19 -0.11 -4.96
C SER A 112 0.54 -0.07 -6.34
N ALA A 113 -0.59 -0.74 -6.53
CA ALA A 113 -1.33 -0.70 -7.80
C ALA A 113 -1.78 0.72 -8.16
N MET A 114 -2.29 1.47 -7.18
CA MET A 114 -2.70 2.87 -7.36
C MET A 114 -1.54 3.78 -7.75
N VAL A 115 -0.38 3.65 -7.08
CA VAL A 115 0.83 4.42 -7.40
C VAL A 115 1.36 4.04 -8.78
N MET A 116 1.42 2.74 -9.10
CA MET A 116 1.84 2.28 -10.43
C MET A 116 0.95 2.81 -11.55
N ASP A 117 -0.36 2.91 -11.31
CA ASP A 117 -1.29 3.49 -12.28
C ASP A 117 -1.15 5.01 -12.37
N ALA A 118 -1.08 5.72 -11.24
CA ALA A 118 -0.97 7.17 -11.18
C ALA A 118 0.30 7.70 -11.88
N TYR A 119 1.41 6.96 -11.78
CA TYR A 119 2.70 7.32 -12.37
C TYR A 119 3.02 6.52 -13.65
N ARG A 120 2.05 5.82 -14.26
CA ARG A 120 2.28 4.95 -15.43
C ARG A 120 2.97 5.63 -16.60
N ASN A 121 2.59 6.89 -16.87
CA ASN A 121 3.07 7.65 -18.02
C ASN A 121 4.21 8.61 -17.65
N GLU A 122 4.63 8.64 -16.39
CA GLU A 122 5.70 9.50 -15.92
C GLU A 122 7.07 8.86 -16.23
N GLN A 123 8.10 9.69 -16.38
CA GLN A 123 9.44 9.17 -16.57
C GLN A 123 9.91 8.39 -15.33
N PRO A 124 10.62 7.26 -15.50
CA PRO A 124 11.16 6.52 -14.37
C PRO A 124 12.04 7.42 -13.49
N GLY A 125 11.66 7.55 -12.22
CA GLY A 125 12.46 8.26 -11.24
C GLY A 125 13.72 7.48 -10.83
N ILE A 126 14.29 7.86 -9.69
CA ILE A 126 15.46 7.18 -9.14
C ILE A 126 15.06 5.75 -8.71
N ARG A 127 15.67 4.75 -9.35
CA ARG A 127 15.44 3.34 -9.01
C ARG A 127 16.06 3.01 -7.66
N ILE A 128 15.23 2.59 -6.70
CA ILE A 128 15.68 1.97 -5.46
C ILE A 128 15.53 0.46 -5.60
N ALA A 129 16.65 -0.25 -5.54
CA ALA A 129 16.66 -1.71 -5.48
C ALA A 129 16.75 -2.16 -4.02
N TYR A 130 15.85 -3.05 -3.63
CA TYR A 130 15.91 -3.73 -2.34
C TYR A 130 16.49 -5.13 -2.54
N ARG A 131 17.38 -5.53 -1.64
CA ARG A 131 17.87 -6.90 -1.54
C ARG A 131 16.80 -7.74 -0.85
N THR A 132 16.21 -8.68 -1.57
CA THR A 132 15.30 -9.69 -1.01
C THR A 132 16.03 -10.96 -0.59
N ASP A 133 17.35 -11.05 -0.86
CA ASP A 133 18.18 -12.13 -0.36
C ASP A 133 18.48 -11.92 1.14
N ARG A 134 18.49 -13.02 1.91
CA ARG A 134 18.46 -13.03 3.39
C ARG A 134 19.72 -12.45 4.08
N HIS A 135 20.62 -11.80 3.34
CA HIS A 135 21.78 -11.11 3.89
C HIS A 135 21.44 -9.65 4.20
N LEU A 136 20.69 -9.46 5.28
CA LEU A 136 20.16 -8.18 5.78
C LEU A 136 21.21 -7.11 6.09
N LEU A 137 22.49 -7.47 6.27
CA LEU A 137 23.57 -6.54 6.63
C LEU A 137 24.74 -6.68 5.65
N ASN A 138 24.85 -5.77 4.69
CA ASN A 138 26.12 -5.55 3.98
C ASN A 138 26.89 -4.45 4.72
N ILE A 139 27.75 -4.87 5.66
CA ILE A 139 28.56 -3.98 6.52
C ILE A 139 29.41 -3.01 5.70
N ARG A 140 29.71 -3.32 4.42
CA ARG A 140 30.45 -2.42 3.51
C ARG A 140 29.74 -1.09 3.26
N ARG A 141 28.40 -1.01 3.38
CA ARG A 141 27.66 0.27 3.31
C ARG A 141 27.76 1.10 4.59
N ILE A 142 28.01 0.47 5.74
CA ILE A 142 28.29 1.17 7.01
C ILE A 142 29.69 1.77 6.99
N GLN A 143 30.60 1.20 6.18
CA GLN A 143 31.96 1.70 5.97
C GLN A 143 32.06 2.83 4.94
N ALA A 144 30.96 3.20 4.26
CA ALA A 144 30.96 4.40 3.43
C ALA A 144 31.12 5.61 4.36
N PRO A 145 32.13 6.49 4.16
CA PRO A 145 32.30 7.66 4.99
C PRO A 145 31.13 8.62 4.73
N THR A 146 30.09 8.53 5.54
CA THR A 146 29.07 9.57 5.61
C THR A 146 29.74 10.79 6.21
N ARG A 147 30.12 11.76 5.37
CA ARG A 147 30.48 13.08 5.85
C ARG A 147 29.21 13.68 6.45
N VAL A 148 29.18 13.74 7.77
CA VAL A 148 28.23 14.56 8.51
C VAL A 148 28.84 15.94 8.57
N SER A 149 28.30 16.87 7.78
CA SER A 149 28.51 18.31 7.93
C SER A 149 27.50 18.87 8.91
#